data_AF-A0A0S7WEB0-F1
#
_entry.id   AF-A0A0S7WEB0-F1
#
_cell.length_a   1.000
_cell.length_b   1.000
_cell.length_c   1.000
_cell.angle_alpha   90.00
_cell.angle_beta   90.00
_cell.angle_gamma   90.00
#
_symmetry.space_group_name_H-M   'P 1'
#
loop_
_entity.id
_entity.type
_entity.pdbx_description
1 polymer ?
#
loop_
_entity_poly.entity_id
_entity_poly.type
_entity_poly.pdbx_seq_one_letter_code
_entity_poly.pdbx_strand_id
1 'polypeptide(L)'
;MWPLAPRSQGFVAFGAEEPGLFGSRHFVTTLASQGQPSPQAMVNLDMVGVGTEWQLMGSPGLVEKIDQGAAVLGLDPVPTEPHFATDHLSFMEADIPAVFIHRFEDPRYHTEFDRAEFVEPQLLEEAAKLTLLALGELAGS
;
A
#
# COMPACT_ATOMS: atom_id res chain seq x y z
N MET A 1 -1.85 29.89 -18.68
CA MET A 1 -1.22 28.69 -18.09
C MET A 1 -1.48 28.78 -16.59
N TRP A 2 -2.51 28.09 -16.09
CA TRP A 2 -2.79 28.03 -14.65
C TRP A 2 -1.76 27.13 -13.98
N PRO A 3 -1.20 27.49 -12.81
CA PRO A 3 -0.30 26.59 -12.10
C PRO A 3 -1.11 25.39 -11.60
N LEU A 4 -0.57 24.18 -11.83
CA LEU A 4 -1.10 22.94 -11.23
C LEU A 4 -1.14 23.14 -9.71
N ALA A 5 -2.31 22.93 -9.10
CA ALA A 5 -2.40 22.88 -7.65
C ALA A 5 -1.45 21.79 -7.12
N PRO A 6 -0.74 22.01 -6.00
CA PRO A 6 0.14 20.99 -5.43
C PRO A 6 -0.67 19.72 -5.13
N ARG A 7 -0.18 18.57 -5.56
CA ARG A 7 -0.80 17.27 -5.23
C ARG A 7 -0.80 17.10 -3.70
N SER A 8 -1.97 16.86 -3.12
CA SER A 8 -2.13 16.59 -1.69
C SER A 8 -1.90 15.12 -1.39
N GLN A 9 -1.24 14.83 -0.27
CA GLN A 9 -1.07 13.47 0.28
C GLN A 9 -1.96 13.31 1.51
N GLY A 10 -2.68 12.19 1.60
CA GLY A 10 -3.52 11.84 2.73
C GLY A 10 -3.04 10.56 3.37
N PHE A 11 -3.10 10.49 4.70
CA PHE A 11 -2.83 9.28 5.47
C PHE A 11 -4.13 8.83 6.14
N VAL A 12 -4.38 7.52 6.13
CA VAL A 12 -5.55 6.91 6.74
C VAL A 12 -5.13 5.60 7.37
N ALA A 13 -5.61 5.35 8.60
CA ALA A 13 -5.50 4.06 9.26
C ALA A 13 -6.91 3.47 9.33
N PHE A 14 -7.11 2.35 8.64
CA PHE A 14 -8.42 1.70 8.60
C PHE A 14 -8.64 0.83 9.84
N GLY A 15 -9.88 0.80 10.30
CA GLY A 15 -10.33 -0.16 11.31
C GLY A 15 -11.09 -1.30 10.67
N ALA A 16 -11.17 -2.43 11.37
CA ALA A 16 -11.94 -3.61 10.95
C ALA A 16 -11.56 -4.13 9.54
N GLU A 17 -10.25 -4.16 9.26
CA GLU A 17 -9.64 -4.84 8.10
C GLU A 17 -9.84 -6.36 8.24
N GLU A 18 -9.31 -6.95 9.32
CA GLU A 18 -9.33 -8.39 9.63
C GLU A 18 -10.68 -9.10 9.44
N PRO A 19 -11.82 -8.57 9.92
CA PRO A 19 -13.10 -9.23 9.74
C PRO A 19 -13.73 -9.04 8.34
N GLY A 20 -13.14 -8.23 7.44
CA GLY A 20 -13.64 -8.07 6.06
C GLY A 20 -13.56 -6.68 5.44
N LEU A 21 -12.48 -5.92 5.68
CA LEU A 21 -12.17 -4.64 5.03
C LEU A 21 -13.22 -3.55 5.25
N PHE A 22 -13.95 -3.59 6.37
CA PHE A 22 -15.11 -2.71 6.57
C PHE A 22 -14.73 -1.23 6.61
N GLY A 23 -13.57 -0.89 7.18
CA GLY A 23 -13.09 0.49 7.25
C GLY A 23 -12.80 1.09 5.88
N SER A 24 -11.99 0.41 5.06
CA SER A 24 -11.63 0.90 3.72
C SER A 24 -12.83 0.92 2.77
N ARG A 25 -13.70 -0.10 2.80
CA ARG A 25 -14.95 -0.11 2.03
C ARG A 25 -15.87 1.06 2.39
N HIS A 26 -16.03 1.31 3.70
CA HIS A 26 -16.83 2.43 4.17
C HIS A 26 -16.24 3.77 3.71
N PHE A 27 -14.91 3.93 3.81
CA PHE A 27 -14.22 5.13 3.37
C PHE A 27 -14.45 5.43 1.88
N VAL A 28 -14.17 4.46 1.00
CA VAL A 28 -14.31 4.64 -0.46
C VAL A 28 -15.77 4.88 -0.86
N THR A 29 -16.71 4.14 -0.27
CA THR A 29 -18.16 4.34 -0.51
C THR A 29 -18.63 5.72 -0.05
N THR A 30 -18.08 6.22 1.06
CA THR A 30 -18.43 7.54 1.60
C THR A 30 -17.92 8.66 0.71
N LEU A 31 -16.67 8.58 0.22
CA LEU A 31 -16.14 9.55 -0.75
C LEU A 31 -17.06 9.65 -1.98
N ALA A 32 -17.42 8.51 -2.56
CA ALA A 32 -18.28 8.44 -3.73
C ALA A 32 -19.68 9.03 -3.45
N SER A 33 -20.34 8.62 -2.36
CA SER A 33 -21.70 9.07 -2.03
C SER A 33 -21.80 10.55 -1.65
N GLN A 34 -20.71 11.13 -1.13
CA GLN A 34 -20.63 12.56 -0.79
C GLN A 34 -20.12 13.42 -1.97
N GLY A 35 -19.79 12.81 -3.11
CA GLY A 35 -19.22 13.52 -4.25
C GLY A 35 -17.84 14.13 -3.96
N GLN A 36 -17.11 13.58 -2.99
CA GLN A 36 -15.74 14.00 -2.72
C GLN A 36 -14.80 13.49 -3.81
N PRO A 37 -13.74 14.24 -4.14
CA PRO A 37 -12.75 13.76 -5.11
C PRO A 37 -12.07 12.50 -4.59
N SER A 38 -12.03 11.46 -5.43
CA SER A 38 -11.25 10.25 -5.16
C SER A 38 -9.75 10.54 -5.21
N PRO A 39 -8.93 9.84 -4.41
CA PRO A 39 -7.48 9.89 -4.58
C PRO A 39 -7.09 9.33 -5.96
N GLN A 40 -5.95 9.80 -6.49
CA GLN A 40 -5.43 9.32 -7.77
C GLN A 40 -4.91 7.89 -7.70
N ALA A 41 -4.41 7.49 -6.54
CA ALA A 41 -4.02 6.14 -6.22
C ALA A 41 -3.92 5.95 -4.70
N MET A 42 -3.76 4.70 -4.27
CA MET A 42 -3.56 4.31 -2.89
C MET A 42 -2.32 3.42 -2.74
N VAL A 43 -1.53 3.67 -1.70
CA VAL A 43 -0.39 2.83 -1.30
C VAL A 43 -0.76 2.20 0.03
N ASN A 44 -0.89 0.87 0.07
CA ASN A 44 -1.23 0.09 1.25
C ASN A 44 0.03 -0.52 1.86
N LEU A 45 0.16 -0.41 3.18
CA LEU A 45 1.22 -1.00 3.97
C LEU A 45 0.59 -1.92 4.99
N ASP A 46 0.78 -3.22 4.83
CA ASP A 46 0.24 -4.21 5.75
C ASP A 46 1.21 -5.40 5.82
N MET A 47 1.62 -5.69 7.06
CA MET A 47 2.84 -6.39 7.45
C MET A 47 4.13 -5.90 6.75
N VAL A 48 4.81 -4.93 7.37
CA VAL A 48 6.06 -4.32 6.84
C VAL A 48 7.25 -4.36 7.80
N GLY A 49 7.10 -5.03 8.94
CA GLY A 49 8.11 -5.05 10.02
C GLY A 49 8.86 -6.38 10.19
N VAL A 50 8.48 -7.43 9.47
CA VAL A 50 8.96 -8.81 9.62
C VAL A 50 8.96 -9.52 8.25
N GLY A 51 9.36 -10.79 8.18
CA GLY A 51 9.35 -11.58 6.94
C GLY A 51 10.64 -11.48 6.13
N THR A 52 10.69 -12.10 4.97
CA THR A 52 11.94 -12.34 4.22
C THR A 52 12.01 -11.60 2.87
N GLU A 53 10.92 -11.61 2.11
CA GLU A 53 10.83 -10.99 0.78
C GLU A 53 9.78 -9.89 0.74
N TRP A 54 10.09 -8.82 0.00
CA TRP A 54 9.11 -7.80 -0.35
C TRP A 54 8.23 -8.30 -1.48
N GLN A 55 6.93 -8.08 -1.37
CA GLN A 55 5.97 -8.38 -2.40
C GLN A 55 5.18 -7.13 -2.78
N LEU A 56 4.81 -7.05 -4.06
CA LEU A 56 3.93 -6.02 -4.60
C LEU A 56 2.69 -6.70 -5.19
N MET A 57 1.52 -6.19 -4.83
CA MET A 57 0.25 -6.65 -5.39
C MET A 57 -0.63 -5.44 -5.71
N GLY A 58 -1.43 -5.52 -6.77
CA GLY A 58 -2.44 -4.51 -7.05
C GLY A 58 -2.50 -4.13 -8.53
N SER A 59 -2.64 -2.84 -8.80
CA SER A 59 -2.83 -2.31 -10.16
C SER A 59 -1.56 -2.50 -11.01
N PRO A 60 -1.61 -3.23 -12.13
CA PRO A 60 -0.41 -3.65 -12.88
C PRO A 60 0.54 -2.51 -13.23
N GLY A 61 0.02 -1.39 -13.74
CA GLY A 61 0.85 -0.25 -14.13
C GLY A 61 1.50 0.50 -12.96
N LEU A 62 0.95 0.42 -11.74
CA LEU A 62 1.57 0.99 -10.55
C LEU A 62 2.63 0.03 -9.97
N VAL A 63 2.31 -1.27 -9.93
CA VAL A 63 3.25 -2.32 -9.53
C VAL A 63 4.50 -2.32 -10.40
N GLU A 64 4.35 -2.31 -11.73
CA GLU A 64 5.47 -2.32 -12.68
C GLU A 64 6.42 -1.12 -12.47
N LYS A 65 5.88 0.07 -12.24
CA LYS A 65 6.69 1.27 -12.00
C LYS A 65 7.49 1.18 -10.71
N ILE A 66 6.87 0.66 -9.64
CA ILE A 66 7.53 0.52 -8.34
C ILE A 66 8.61 -0.57 -8.41
N ASP A 67 8.32 -1.69 -9.06
CA ASP A 67 9.29 -2.77 -9.32
C ASP A 67 10.53 -2.24 -10.06
N GLN A 68 10.34 -1.55 -11.18
CA GLN A 68 11.44 -0.97 -11.96
C GLN A 68 12.25 0.08 -11.18
N GLY A 69 11.59 0.89 -10.35
CA GLY A 69 12.25 1.91 -9.54
C GLY A 69 12.99 1.36 -8.31
N ALA A 70 12.54 0.23 -7.77
CA ALA A 70 13.08 -0.36 -6.54
C ALA A 70 14.55 -0.77 -6.69
N ALA A 71 14.97 -1.18 -7.90
CA ALA A 71 16.35 -1.53 -8.20
C ALA A 71 17.35 -0.37 -7.92
N VAL A 72 16.93 0.88 -8.11
CA VAL A 72 17.76 2.07 -7.81
C VAL A 72 17.99 2.23 -6.30
N LEU A 73 17.07 1.70 -5.50
CA LEU A 73 17.13 1.70 -4.03
C LEU A 73 17.89 0.49 -3.47
N GLY A 74 18.34 -0.42 -4.34
CA GLY A 74 18.94 -1.69 -3.94
C GLY A 74 17.93 -2.67 -3.36
N LEU A 75 16.64 -2.52 -3.70
CA LEU A 75 15.54 -3.39 -3.29
C LEU A 75 15.06 -4.21 -4.49
N ASP A 76 14.59 -5.43 -4.21
CA ASP A 76 14.13 -6.40 -5.21
C ASP A 76 12.77 -6.97 -4.78
N PRO A 77 11.70 -6.15 -4.81
CA PRO A 77 10.37 -6.63 -4.47
C PRO A 77 9.81 -7.50 -5.60
N VAL A 78 9.02 -8.51 -5.25
CA VAL A 78 8.46 -9.45 -6.23
C VAL A 78 7.01 -9.06 -6.54
N PRO A 79 6.67 -8.71 -7.79
CA PRO A 79 5.28 -8.61 -8.21
C PRO A 79 4.57 -9.96 -8.07
N THR A 80 3.38 -9.94 -7.49
CA THR A 80 2.58 -11.15 -7.24
C THR A 80 1.19 -11.04 -7.86
N GLU A 81 0.66 -12.18 -8.31
CA GLU A 81 -0.75 -12.28 -8.69
C GLU A 81 -1.67 -12.08 -7.48
N PRO A 82 -2.92 -11.62 -7.64
CA PRO A 82 -3.84 -11.45 -6.54
C PRO A 82 -4.09 -12.77 -5.78
N HIS A 83 -3.66 -12.82 -4.52
CA HIS A 83 -3.83 -14.00 -3.67
C HIS A 83 -4.21 -13.66 -2.21
N PHE A 84 -4.22 -12.37 -1.86
CA PHE A 84 -4.70 -11.86 -0.58
C PHE A 84 -5.55 -10.61 -0.80
N ALA A 85 -6.47 -10.37 0.12
CA ALA A 85 -7.26 -9.15 0.18
C ALA A 85 -6.87 -8.40 1.46
N THR A 86 -6.43 -7.16 1.30
CA THR A 86 -6.26 -6.14 2.35
C THR A 86 -6.90 -4.86 1.84
N ASP A 87 -6.80 -3.74 2.56
CA ASP A 87 -7.52 -2.50 2.28
C ASP A 87 -7.34 -1.95 0.86
N HIS A 88 -6.24 -2.27 0.17
CA HIS A 88 -6.02 -1.92 -1.24
C HIS A 88 -7.15 -2.40 -2.18
N LEU A 89 -7.78 -3.53 -1.88
CA LEU A 89 -8.83 -4.12 -2.71
C LEU A 89 -10.05 -3.21 -2.80
N SER A 90 -10.42 -2.56 -1.68
CA SER A 90 -11.55 -1.61 -1.62
C SER A 90 -11.38 -0.42 -2.57
N PHE A 91 -10.13 -0.01 -2.83
CA PHE A 91 -9.82 1.06 -3.78
C PHE A 91 -9.90 0.54 -5.22
N MET A 92 -9.33 -0.63 -5.49
CA MET A 92 -9.37 -1.24 -6.83
C MET A 92 -10.79 -1.58 -7.28
N GLU A 93 -11.65 -2.06 -6.37
CA GLU A 93 -13.08 -2.31 -6.64
C GLU A 93 -13.85 -1.02 -7.01
N ALA A 94 -13.30 0.15 -6.67
CA ALA A 94 -13.85 1.46 -7.01
C ALA A 94 -13.08 2.17 -8.14
N ASP A 95 -12.34 1.41 -8.95
CA ASP A 95 -11.53 1.91 -10.08
C ASP A 95 -10.43 2.92 -9.67
N ILE A 96 -9.98 2.87 -8.42
CA ILE A 96 -8.84 3.66 -7.93
C ILE A 96 -7.60 2.77 -7.95
N PRO A 97 -6.54 3.14 -8.69
CA PRO A 97 -5.29 2.38 -8.69
C PRO A 97 -4.72 2.22 -7.28
N ALA A 98 -4.31 1.01 -6.92
CA ALA A 98 -3.70 0.76 -5.63
C ALA A 98 -2.51 -0.20 -5.74
N VAL A 99 -1.56 -0.08 -4.82
CA VAL A 99 -0.48 -1.03 -4.61
C VAL A 99 -0.45 -1.43 -3.15
N PHE A 100 -0.27 -2.71 -2.91
CA PHE A 100 -0.04 -3.32 -1.61
C PHE A 100 1.43 -3.73 -1.53
N ILE A 101 2.13 -3.16 -0.56
CA ILE A 101 3.54 -3.42 -0.27
C ILE A 101 3.59 -4.20 1.05
N HIS A 102 4.10 -5.43 1.01
CA HIS A 102 4.09 -6.32 2.18
C HIS A 102 5.21 -7.33 2.23
N ARG A 103 5.29 -7.98 3.38
CA ARG A 103 6.10 -9.17 3.66
C ARG A 103 5.23 -10.13 4.49
N PHE A 104 5.08 -11.39 4.08
CA PHE A 104 4.11 -12.31 4.71
C PHE A 104 4.74 -13.29 5.71
N GLU A 105 6.03 -13.60 5.59
CA GLU A 105 6.65 -14.70 6.35
C GLU A 105 6.85 -14.39 7.84
N ASP A 106 5.77 -14.43 8.63
CA ASP A 106 5.81 -14.31 10.08
C ASP A 106 5.21 -15.53 10.79
N PRO A 107 6.00 -16.35 11.51
CA PRO A 107 5.48 -17.47 12.28
C PRO A 107 4.56 -17.05 13.44
N ARG A 108 4.47 -15.75 13.76
CA ARG A 108 3.64 -15.21 14.85
C ARG A 108 2.36 -14.52 14.33
N TYR A 109 2.14 -14.52 13.01
CA TYR A 109 0.95 -13.93 12.41
C TYR A 109 -0.34 -14.45 13.07
N HIS A 110 -1.26 -13.54 13.41
CA HIS A 110 -2.50 -13.82 14.14
C HIS A 110 -2.30 -14.47 15.53
N THR A 111 -1.21 -14.18 16.21
CA THR A 111 -0.96 -14.67 17.58
C THR A 111 -0.65 -13.53 18.56
N GLU A 112 -0.79 -13.82 19.85
CA GLU A 112 -0.37 -12.92 20.94
C GLU A 112 1.16 -12.68 21.03
N PHE A 113 1.93 -13.40 20.21
CA PHE A 113 3.37 -13.25 20.08
C PHE A 113 3.76 -12.28 18.97
N ASP A 114 2.83 -11.78 18.16
CA ASP A 114 3.11 -10.63 17.29
C ASP A 114 3.32 -9.38 18.16
N ARG A 115 4.59 -8.98 18.30
CA ARG A 115 5.06 -8.01 19.28
C ARG A 115 6.17 -7.15 18.70
N ALA A 116 6.23 -5.90 19.17
CA ALA A 116 7.19 -4.89 18.71
C ALA A 116 8.67 -5.32 18.81
N GLU A 117 9.02 -6.23 19.72
CA GLU A 117 10.39 -6.75 19.87
C GLU A 117 10.90 -7.55 18.66
N PHE A 118 9.98 -8.01 17.83
CA PHE A 118 10.28 -8.77 16.61
C PHE A 118 10.35 -7.92 15.36
N VAL A 119 9.96 -6.64 15.46
CA VAL A 119 10.00 -5.71 14.34
C VAL A 119 11.45 -5.35 14.04
N GLU A 120 11.84 -5.50 12.78
CA GLU A 120 13.16 -5.16 12.29
C GLU A 120 13.18 -3.72 11.74
N PRO A 121 13.93 -2.78 12.36
CA PRO A 121 13.92 -1.38 11.94
C PRO A 121 14.35 -1.15 10.49
N GLN A 122 15.24 -2.00 9.97
CA GLN A 122 15.68 -1.94 8.57
C GLN A 122 14.49 -2.16 7.62
N LEU A 123 13.58 -3.08 7.94
CA LEU A 123 12.42 -3.38 7.09
C LEU A 123 11.44 -2.21 7.04
N LEU A 124 11.26 -1.50 8.16
CA LEU A 124 10.47 -0.26 8.19
C LEU A 124 11.10 0.84 7.31
N GLU A 125 12.43 0.95 7.30
CA GLU A 125 13.15 1.88 6.42
C GLU A 125 12.95 1.53 4.95
N GLU A 126 13.03 0.25 4.60
CA GLU A 126 12.81 -0.25 3.24
C GLU A 126 11.35 -0.02 2.77
N ALA A 127 10.36 -0.28 3.62
CA ALA A 127 8.95 0.06 3.35
C ALA A 127 8.74 1.56 3.11
N ALA A 128 9.39 2.41 3.91
CA ALA A 128 9.33 3.85 3.73
C ALA A 128 9.95 4.26 2.38
N LYS A 129 11.08 3.65 1.98
CA LYS A 129 11.72 3.86 0.68
C LYS A 129 10.80 3.46 -0.48
N LEU A 130 10.17 2.28 -0.42
CA LEU A 130 9.22 1.82 -1.44
C LEU A 130 7.97 2.72 -1.52
N THR A 131 7.48 3.19 -0.36
CA THR A 131 6.35 4.12 -0.30
C THR A 131 6.71 5.46 -0.95
N LEU A 132 7.89 6.01 -0.64
CA LEU A 132 8.36 7.26 -1.24
C LEU A 132 8.57 7.12 -2.75
N LEU A 133 9.05 5.98 -3.21
CA LEU A 133 9.14 5.66 -4.64
C LEU A 133 7.75 5.67 -5.28
N ALA A 134 6.78 4.95 -4.71
CA ALA A 134 5.41 4.93 -5.20
C ALA A 134 4.79 6.33 -5.27
N LEU A 135 4.98 7.16 -4.24
CA LEU A 135 4.53 8.55 -4.23
C LEU A 135 5.23 9.41 -5.29
N GLY A 136 6.52 9.16 -5.55
CA GLY A 136 7.28 9.80 -6.61
C GLY A 136 6.74 9.49 -8.01
N GLU A 137 6.45 8.21 -8.28
CA GLU A 137 5.85 7.75 -9.55
C GLU A 137 4.48 8.38 -9.81
N LEU A 138 3.69 8.57 -8.75
CA LEU A 138 2.39 9.25 -8.81
C LEU A 138 2.51 10.77 -8.95
N ALA A 139 3.60 11.36 -8.46
CA ALA A 139 3.89 12.78 -8.64
C ALA A 139 4.47 13.09 -10.04
N GLY A 140 5.01 12.10 -10.75
CA GLY A 140 5.49 12.24 -12.12
C GLY A 140 4.40 12.15 -13.19
N SER A 141 3.23 11.56 -12.86
CA SER A 141 2.18 11.17 -13.82
C SER A 141 1.12 12.24 -14.11
#